data_AF-A0A9X3MWH0-F1
#
_entry.id   AF-A0A9X3MWH0-F1
#
_cell.length_a   1.000
_cell.length_b   1.000
_cell.length_c   1.000
_cell.angle_alpha   90.00
_cell.angle_beta   90.00
_cell.angle_gamma   90.00
#
_symmetry.space_group_name_H-M   'P 1'
#
loop_
_entity.id
_entity.type
_entity.pdbx_description
1 polymer ?
#
loop_
_entity_poly.entity_id
_entity_poly.type
_entity_poly.pdbx_seq_one_letter_code
_entity_poly.pdbx_strand_id
1 'polypeptide(L)'
;MRTDFISRLALLILAGFLLISTQVWAMGTVEWLFIVGGIGMIALAAASLSQPAGPQRTLDLILAILGVWSIVQAIVFDGSTLEWVAFATAAAAALLATVGLILHEATTERVVHELRVVASEDRVSRPIGA
;
A
#
# COMPACT_ATOMS: atom_id res chain seq x y z
N MET A 1 -3.25 14.06 -1.26
CA MET A 1 -2.31 14.16 -0.11
C MET A 1 -2.80 13.36 1.08
N ARG A 2 -3.80 13.80 1.87
CA ARG A 2 -4.19 13.06 3.10
C ARG A 2 -4.81 11.68 2.83
N THR A 3 -5.65 11.58 1.81
CA THR A 3 -6.35 10.33 1.44
C THR A 3 -5.39 9.24 0.96
N ASP A 4 -4.36 9.62 0.21
CA ASP A 4 -3.44 8.67 -0.41
C ASP A 4 -2.50 8.05 0.64
N PHE A 5 -2.02 8.88 1.58
CA PHE A 5 -1.28 8.39 2.74
C PHE A 5 -2.15 7.44 3.57
N ILE A 6 -3.41 7.81 3.85
CA ILE A 6 -4.34 6.96 4.61
C ILE A 6 -4.60 5.63 3.90
N SER A 7 -4.85 5.63 2.59
CA SER A 7 -5.09 4.38 1.84
C SER A 7 -3.87 3.45 1.85
N ARG A 8 -2.65 4.00 1.71
CA ARG A 8 -1.41 3.21 1.76
C ARG A 8 -1.12 2.67 3.14
N LEU A 9 -1.31 3.50 4.16
CA LEU A 9 -1.20 3.06 5.55
C LEU A 9 -2.23 1.97 5.86
N ALA A 10 -3.47 2.13 5.39
CA ALA A 10 -4.52 1.14 5.53
C ALA A 10 -4.17 -0.18 4.81
N LEU A 11 -3.60 -0.12 3.61
CA LEU A 11 -3.09 -1.30 2.90
C LEU A 11 -1.99 -2.01 3.69
N LEU A 12 -1.04 -1.26 4.26
CA LEU A 12 0.04 -1.82 5.07
C LEU A 12 -0.51 -2.49 6.33
N ILE A 13 -1.42 -1.81 7.05
CA ILE A 13 -2.06 -2.35 8.25
C ILE A 13 -2.87 -3.60 7.90
N LEU A 14 -3.65 -3.57 6.83
CA LEU A 14 -4.44 -4.71 6.37
C LEU A 14 -3.53 -5.89 6.03
N ALA A 15 -2.48 -5.68 5.24
CA ALA A 15 -1.56 -6.74 4.85
C ALA A 15 -0.78 -7.31 6.05
N GLY A 16 -0.32 -6.45 6.96
CA GLY A 16 0.35 -6.87 8.20
C GLY A 16 -0.59 -7.66 9.12
N PHE A 17 -1.84 -7.23 9.24
CA PHE A 17 -2.87 -7.97 9.96
C PHE A 17 -3.11 -9.35 9.34
N LEU A 18 -3.27 -9.43 8.01
CA LEU A 18 -3.44 -10.70 7.31
C LEU A 18 -2.21 -11.60 7.48
N LEU A 19 -1.01 -11.05 7.50
CA LEU A 19 0.21 -11.84 7.70
C LEU A 19 0.19 -12.52 9.08
N ILE A 20 -0.08 -11.76 10.13
CA ILE A 20 -0.18 -12.27 11.49
C ILE A 20 -1.34 -13.27 11.62
N SER A 21 -2.46 -13.00 10.93
CA SER A 21 -3.67 -13.83 10.96
C SER A 21 -3.41 -15.29 10.62
N THR A 22 -2.52 -15.53 9.66
CA THR A 22 -2.17 -16.88 9.18
C THR A 22 -1.52 -17.75 10.25
N GLN A 23 -0.93 -17.15 11.28
CA GLN A 23 -0.17 -17.85 12.32
C GLN A 23 -0.93 -17.96 13.64
N VAL A 24 -2.04 -17.23 13.78
CA VAL A 24 -2.75 -17.08 15.06
C VAL A 24 -4.11 -17.77 15.05
N TRP A 25 -4.80 -17.78 13.90
CA TRP A 25 -6.17 -18.27 13.82
C TRP A 25 -6.31 -19.60 13.10
N ALA A 26 -7.42 -20.28 13.40
CA ALA A 26 -7.82 -21.50 12.72
C ALA A 26 -8.16 -21.25 11.24
N MET A 27 -8.01 -22.29 10.43
CA MET A 27 -8.08 -22.21 8.98
C MET A 27 -9.37 -21.60 8.43
N GLY A 28 -10.52 -22.01 8.96
CA GLY A 28 -11.80 -21.46 8.52
C GLY A 28 -11.93 -19.95 8.76
N THR A 29 -11.22 -19.39 9.74
CA THR A 29 -11.15 -17.94 9.94
C THR A 29 -10.23 -17.29 8.91
N VAL A 30 -9.07 -17.90 8.64
CA VAL A 30 -8.09 -17.39 7.66
C VAL A 30 -8.71 -17.29 6.27
N GLU A 31 -9.49 -18.28 5.84
CA GLU A 31 -10.21 -18.27 4.56
C GLU A 31 -11.06 -17.00 4.40
N TRP A 32 -11.96 -16.73 5.36
CA TRP A 32 -12.81 -15.54 5.33
C TRP A 32 -12.01 -14.24 5.41
N LEU A 33 -10.94 -14.21 6.21
CA LEU A 33 -10.08 -13.03 6.30
C LEU A 33 -9.38 -12.71 4.99
N PHE A 34 -8.92 -13.72 4.23
CA PHE A 34 -8.29 -13.48 2.94
C PHE A 34 -9.28 -13.12 1.83
N ILE A 35 -10.53 -13.58 1.91
CA ILE A 35 -11.60 -13.11 1.02
C ILE A 35 -11.88 -11.62 1.28
N VAL A 36 -12.20 -11.26 2.53
CA VAL A 36 -12.53 -9.87 2.91
C VAL A 36 -11.32 -8.96 2.73
N GLY A 37 -10.14 -9.42 3.14
CA GLY A 37 -8.88 -8.72 2.97
C GLY A 37 -8.51 -8.52 1.51
N GLY A 38 -8.75 -9.51 0.65
CA GLY A 38 -8.58 -9.39 -0.80
C GLY A 38 -9.47 -8.31 -1.40
N ILE A 39 -10.75 -8.28 -1.03
CA ILE A 39 -11.69 -7.21 -1.43
C ILE A 39 -11.19 -5.85 -0.93
N GLY A 40 -10.74 -5.77 0.33
CA GLY A 40 -10.18 -4.56 0.92
C GLY A 40 -8.96 -4.05 0.16
N MET A 41 -8.03 -4.94 -0.21
CA MET A 41 -6.86 -4.59 -1.01
C MET A 41 -7.25 -4.05 -2.38
N ILE A 42 -8.20 -4.68 -3.07
CA ILE A 42 -8.71 -4.19 -4.38
C ILE A 42 -9.33 -2.81 -4.22
N ALA A 43 -10.20 -2.61 -3.23
CA ALA A 43 -10.89 -1.34 -3.01
C ALA A 43 -9.90 -0.20 -2.67
N LEU A 44 -8.92 -0.47 -1.80
CA LEU A 44 -7.91 0.51 -1.42
C LEU A 44 -6.96 0.83 -2.58
N ALA A 45 -6.59 -0.15 -3.39
CA ALA A 45 -5.81 0.08 -4.61
C ALA A 45 -6.60 0.88 -5.67
N ALA A 46 -7.90 0.64 -5.78
CA ALA A 46 -8.78 1.37 -6.71
C ALA A 46 -8.94 2.85 -6.32
N ALA A 47 -8.82 3.20 -5.03
CA ALA A 47 -8.89 4.58 -4.56
C ALA A 47 -7.81 5.49 -5.19
N SER A 48 -6.71 4.92 -5.70
CA SER A 48 -5.61 5.63 -6.34
C SER A 48 -5.81 5.89 -7.84
N LEU A 49 -6.87 5.35 -8.48
CA LEU A 49 -7.01 5.35 -9.94
C LEU A 49 -7.15 6.74 -10.57
N SER A 50 -7.55 7.74 -9.79
CA SER A 50 -7.68 9.13 -10.23
C SER A 50 -6.33 9.85 -10.43
N GLN A 51 -5.21 9.22 -10.10
CA GLN A 51 -3.89 9.83 -10.18
C GLN A 51 -3.16 9.56 -11.51
N PRO A 52 -2.23 10.46 -11.92
CA PRO A 52 -1.39 10.25 -13.08
C PRO A 52 -0.60 8.93 -13.01
N ALA A 53 -0.33 8.33 -14.16
CA ALA A 53 0.48 7.12 -14.22
C ALA A 53 1.89 7.40 -13.69
N GLY A 54 2.38 6.53 -12.79
CA GLY A 54 3.69 6.62 -12.17
C GLY A 54 4.03 5.33 -11.41
N PRO A 55 5.19 5.27 -10.73
CA PRO A 55 5.63 4.10 -9.99
C PRO A 55 4.58 3.60 -8.99
N GLN A 56 3.89 4.54 -8.35
CA GLN A 56 2.83 4.24 -7.40
C GLN A 56 1.66 3.49 -8.03
N ARG A 57 1.22 3.88 -9.23
CA ARG A 57 0.12 3.20 -9.93
C ARG A 57 0.48 1.75 -10.26
N THR A 58 1.75 1.48 -10.52
CA THR A 58 2.23 0.10 -10.75
C THR A 58 2.12 -0.72 -9.47
N LEU A 59 2.53 -0.17 -8.32
CA LEU A 59 2.39 -0.85 -7.03
C LEU A 59 0.92 -1.11 -6.67
N ASP A 60 0.06 -0.13 -6.90
CA ASP A 60 -1.38 -0.27 -6.62
C ASP A 60 -2.01 -1.36 -7.51
N LEU A 61 -1.62 -1.45 -8.78
CA LEU A 61 -2.06 -2.54 -9.67
C LEU A 61 -1.57 -3.91 -9.18
N ILE A 62 -0.31 -4.03 -8.75
CA ILE A 62 0.21 -5.29 -8.19
C ILE A 62 -0.55 -5.66 -6.91
N LEU A 63 -0.82 -4.70 -6.03
CA LEU A 63 -1.60 -4.92 -4.82
C LEU A 63 -3.05 -5.32 -5.12
N ALA A 64 -3.68 -4.74 -6.15
CA ALA A 64 -5.00 -5.18 -6.60
C ALA A 64 -4.97 -6.63 -7.11
N ILE A 65 -3.94 -7.00 -7.87
CA ILE A 65 -3.73 -8.39 -8.33
C ILE A 65 -3.54 -9.34 -7.14
N LEU A 66 -2.77 -8.96 -6.13
CA LEU A 66 -2.64 -9.73 -4.89
C LEU A 66 -3.95 -9.80 -4.09
N GLY A 67 -4.79 -8.77 -4.18
CA GLY A 67 -6.16 -8.76 -3.67
C GLY A 67 -7.02 -9.83 -4.33
N VAL A 68 -6.99 -9.91 -5.66
CA VAL A 68 -7.69 -10.96 -6.42
C VAL A 68 -7.12 -12.34 -6.07
N TRP A 69 -5.80 -12.48 -6.04
CA TRP A 69 -5.13 -13.72 -5.69
C TRP A 69 -5.48 -14.20 -4.28
N SER A 70 -5.60 -13.29 -3.33
CA SER A 70 -6.05 -13.59 -1.95
C SER A 70 -7.44 -14.23 -1.90
N ILE A 71 -8.35 -13.81 -2.76
CA ILE A 71 -9.68 -14.41 -2.88
C ILE A 71 -9.57 -15.80 -3.51
N VAL A 72 -8.80 -15.93 -4.59
CA VAL A 72 -8.63 -17.19 -5.32
C VAL A 72 -8.00 -18.26 -4.43
N GLN A 73 -6.89 -17.96 -3.76
CA GLN A 73 -6.19 -18.93 -2.92
C GLN A 73 -7.08 -19.43 -1.77
N ALA A 74 -7.93 -18.56 -1.19
CA ALA A 74 -8.83 -18.91 -0.09
C ALA A 74 -9.97 -19.85 -0.51
N ILE A 75 -10.30 -19.90 -1.81
CA ILE A 75 -11.33 -20.79 -2.36
C ILE A 75 -10.71 -22.09 -2.89
N VAL A 76 -9.49 -22.00 -3.43
CA VAL A 76 -8.85 -23.10 -4.17
C VAL A 76 -8.02 -24.01 -3.27
N PHE A 77 -7.37 -23.46 -2.25
CA PHE A 77 -6.47 -24.21 -1.37
C PHE A 77 -7.07 -24.40 0.03
N ASP A 78 -6.64 -25.46 0.69
CA ASP A 78 -6.99 -25.79 2.06
C ASP A 78 -5.75 -26.25 2.85
N GLY A 79 -5.95 -26.51 4.14
CA GLY A 79 -4.93 -27.10 5.01
C GLY A 79 -3.61 -26.34 5.04
N SER A 80 -2.52 -27.11 5.14
CA SER A 80 -1.16 -26.55 5.19
C SER A 80 -0.79 -25.77 3.92
N THR A 81 -1.34 -26.14 2.76
CA THR A 81 -1.07 -25.41 1.51
C THR A 81 -1.64 -24.00 1.58
N LEU A 82 -2.89 -23.84 2.03
CA LEU A 82 -3.48 -22.53 2.22
C LEU A 82 -2.68 -21.69 3.22
N GLU A 83 -2.26 -22.28 4.34
CA GLU A 83 -1.49 -21.57 5.38
C GLU A 83 -0.23 -20.89 4.81
N TRP A 84 0.62 -21.66 4.13
CA TRP A 84 1.89 -21.15 3.62
C TRP A 84 1.72 -20.21 2.43
N VAL A 85 0.75 -20.50 1.54
CA VAL A 85 0.46 -19.64 0.38
C VAL A 85 -0.15 -18.31 0.85
N ALA A 86 -1.08 -18.34 1.81
CA ALA A 86 -1.67 -17.16 2.40
C ALA A 86 -0.63 -16.32 3.14
N PHE A 87 0.27 -16.95 3.90
CA PHE A 87 1.38 -16.27 4.56
C PHE A 87 2.27 -15.54 3.54
N ALA A 88 2.70 -16.23 2.48
CA ALA A 88 3.53 -15.63 1.44
C ALA A 88 2.84 -14.46 0.73
N THR A 89 1.55 -14.61 0.40
CA THR A 89 0.74 -13.55 -0.22
C THR A 89 0.64 -12.32 0.68
N ALA A 90 0.35 -12.49 1.97
CA ALA A 90 0.26 -11.38 2.90
C ALA A 90 1.62 -10.72 3.16
N ALA A 91 2.71 -11.50 3.19
CA ALA A 91 4.07 -10.98 3.32
C ALA A 91 4.45 -10.11 2.12
N ALA A 92 4.18 -10.61 0.91
CA ALA A 92 4.41 -9.85 -0.33
C ALA A 92 3.59 -8.55 -0.35
N ALA A 93 2.32 -8.60 0.04
CA ALA A 93 1.47 -7.41 0.13
C ALA A 93 2.01 -6.39 1.15
N ALA A 94 2.45 -6.84 2.33
CA ALA A 94 3.00 -5.97 3.36
C ALA A 94 4.30 -5.29 2.90
N LEU A 95 5.19 -6.03 2.23
CA LEU A 95 6.42 -5.49 1.65
C LEU A 95 6.12 -4.43 0.58
N LEU A 96 5.21 -4.73 -0.34
CA LEU A 96 4.81 -3.78 -1.39
C LEU A 96 4.14 -2.53 -0.84
N ALA A 97 3.26 -2.68 0.16
CA ALA A 97 2.62 -1.56 0.84
C ALA A 97 3.65 -0.68 1.56
N THR A 98 4.66 -1.29 2.19
CA THR A 98 5.78 -0.57 2.82
C THR A 98 6.57 0.23 1.79
N VAL A 99 6.95 -0.39 0.66
CA VAL A 99 7.65 0.30 -0.44
C VAL A 99 6.80 1.46 -0.98
N GLY A 100 5.49 1.25 -1.16
CA GLY A 100 4.57 2.31 -1.59
C GLY A 100 4.51 3.48 -0.61
N LEU A 101 4.55 3.21 0.70
CA LEU A 101 4.57 4.26 1.73
C LEU A 101 5.86 5.07 1.67
N ILE A 102 7.02 4.40 1.57
CA ILE A 102 8.34 5.04 1.46
C ILE A 102 8.42 5.91 0.20
N LEU A 103 7.99 5.40 -0.96
CA LEU A 103 8.00 6.16 -2.20
C LEU A 103 7.09 7.40 -2.12
N HIS A 104 5.96 7.28 -1.44
CA HIS A 104 5.06 8.41 -1.25
C HIS A 104 5.70 9.50 -0.38
N GLU A 105 6.34 9.12 0.73
CA GLU A 105 7.01 10.07 1.62
C GLU A 105 8.21 10.72 0.93
N ALA A 106 9.05 9.95 0.23
CA ALA A 106 10.19 10.47 -0.51
C ALA A 106 9.77 11.47 -1.60
N THR A 107 8.67 11.21 -2.29
CA THR A 107 8.11 12.14 -3.29
C THR A 107 7.61 13.43 -2.62
N THR A 108 6.96 13.30 -1.47
CA THR A 108 6.46 14.44 -0.69
C THR A 108 7.60 15.31 -0.18
N GLU A 109 8.65 14.69 0.36
CA GLU A 109 9.84 15.38 0.84
C GLU A 109 10.54 16.14 -0.29
N ARG A 110 10.72 15.51 -1.45
CA ARG A 110 11.32 16.15 -2.62
C ARG A 110 10.57 17.42 -3.04
N VAL A 111 9.24 17.36 -3.14
CA VAL A 111 8.41 18.52 -3.52
C VAL A 111 8.52 19.64 -2.49
N VAL A 112 8.48 19.31 -1.19
CA VAL A 112 8.64 20.30 -0.11
C VAL A 112 10.03 20.92 -0.15
N HIS A 113 11.07 20.14 -0.45
CA HIS A 113 12.43 20.61 -0.55
C HIS A 113 12.62 21.58 -1.73
N GLU A 114 12.12 21.23 -2.92
CA GLU A 114 12.15 22.09 -4.11
C GLU A 114 11.43 23.44 -3.85
N LEU A 115 10.28 23.41 -3.17
CA LEU A 115 9.55 24.64 -2.80
C LEU A 115 10.32 25.53 -1.81
N ARG A 116 11.03 24.92 -0.85
CA ARG A 116 11.84 25.67 0.12
C ARG A 116 13.04 26.34 -0.56
N VAL A 117 13.72 25.64 -1.47
CA VAL A 117 14.87 26.18 -2.21
C VAL A 117 14.45 27.41 -3.02
N VAL A 118 13.37 27.31 -3.80
CA VAL A 118 12.85 28.45 -4.61
C VAL A 118 12.47 29.64 -3.73
N ALA A 119 11.79 29.41 -2.60
CA ALA A 119 11.41 30.48 -1.68
C ALA A 119 12.62 31.17 -1.02
N SER A 120 13.70 30.42 -0.74
CA SER A 120 14.94 30.96 -0.22
C SER A 120 15.69 31.79 -1.26
N GLU A 121 15.77 31.33 -2.51
CA GLU A 121 16.38 32.08 -3.61
C GLU A 121 15.65 33.40 -3.89
N ASP A 122 14.32 33.40 -3.87
CA ASP A 122 13.50 34.60 -4.08
C ASP A 122 13.65 35.63 -2.94
N ARG A 123 13.87 35.16 -1.71
CA ARG A 123 14.17 36.02 -0.55
C ARG A 123 15.56 36.65 -0.63
N VAL A 124 16.57 35.91 -1.08
CA VAL A 124 17.95 36.41 -1.25
C VAL A 124 18.05 37.39 -2.42
N SER A 125 17.22 37.18 -3.45
CA SER A 125 17.18 38.02 -4.66
C SER A 125 16.39 39.31 -4.49
N ARG A 126 15.64 39.47 -3.40
CA ARG A 126 14.92 40.71 -3.07
C ARG A 126 15.90 41.76 -2.53
N PRO A 127 16.11 42.91 -3.21
CA PRO A 127 16.96 43.97 -2.69
C PRO A 127 16.40 44.50 -1.38
N ILE A 128 17.24 44.56 -0.35
CA ILE A 128 16.92 45.14 0.94
C ILE A 128 16.90 46.67 0.75
N GLY A 129 15.75 47.21 0.36
CA GLY A 129 15.46 48.65 0.46
C GLY A 129 14.91 49.30 -0.81
N ALA A 130 13.68 49.81 -0.69
CA ALA A 130 13.40 51.24 -0.81
C ALA A 130 12.18 51.54 0.08
#